data_AF-A0A382HN60-F1
#
_entry.id   AF-A0A382HN60-F1
#
_cell.length_a   1.000
_cell.length_b   1.000
_cell.length_c   1.000
_cell.angle_alpha   90.00
_cell.angle_beta   90.00
_cell.angle_gamma   90.00
#
_symmetry.space_group_name_H-M   'P 1'
#
loop_
_entity.id
_entity.type
_entity.pdbx_description
1 polymer ?
#
loop_
_entity_poly.entity_id
_entity_poly.type
_entity_poly.pdbx_seq_one_letter_code
_entity_poly.pdbx_strand_id
1 'polypeptide(L)'
;NELFTNKILNDKKFELINLPSPDEKMKKLRSMGLVPFDLPESYRFAPRFPEYYGSYVFKNPESYGKAYLAKWVKSIKPSENHFNKSVFELGLSWPRSPELLQHFKEHLAEIPDIPGATLIESTDLKDFAINPHEYQSNSDVDIVKIIASKAVFNVDCKEEHCWLVYNSAALKGWQAYSGSQRLSIQNANLGFIGVKLERGTHFVWMEFSPVEPVIGLIVTCGGWILALGLCLRHLSRLAFYHNSKTVHKIERLTTT
;
A
#
# COMPACT_ATOMS: atom_id res chain seq x y z
N ASN A 1 -41.77 -29.60 -31.05
CA ASN A 1 -41.24 -29.28 -29.71
C ASN A 1 -40.25 -30.31 -29.16
N GLU A 2 -40.40 -31.63 -29.38
CA GLU A 2 -39.43 -32.63 -28.88
C GLU A 2 -38.06 -32.63 -29.58
N LEU A 3 -37.98 -32.19 -30.84
CA LEU A 3 -36.71 -32.08 -31.58
C LEU A 3 -35.80 -30.93 -31.11
N PHE A 4 -36.36 -29.89 -30.51
CA PHE A 4 -35.58 -28.75 -29.99
C PHE A 4 -35.01 -29.03 -28.59
N THR A 5 -35.75 -29.77 -27.75
CA THR A 5 -35.30 -30.15 -26.40
C THR A 5 -34.14 -31.14 -26.44
N ASN A 6 -34.14 -32.10 -27.37
CA ASN A 6 -33.06 -33.08 -27.51
C ASN A 6 -31.74 -32.48 -28.01
N LYS A 7 -31.79 -31.41 -28.83
CA LYS A 7 -30.59 -30.71 -29.31
C LYS A 7 -29.92 -29.91 -28.18
N ILE A 8 -30.70 -29.20 -27.37
CA ILE A 8 -30.20 -28.42 -26.22
C ILE A 8 -29.68 -29.34 -25.10
N LEU A 9 -30.29 -30.51 -24.89
CA LEU A 9 -29.82 -31.51 -23.94
C LEU A 9 -28.49 -32.16 -24.37
N ASN A 10 -28.29 -32.40 -25.67
CA ASN A 10 -27.03 -32.94 -26.18
C ASN A 10 -25.89 -31.90 -26.17
N ASP A 11 -26.17 -30.63 -26.48
CA ASP A 11 -25.16 -29.57 -26.42
C ASP A 11 -24.69 -29.30 -24.97
N LYS A 12 -25.60 -29.32 -23.98
CA LYS A 12 -25.22 -29.19 -22.56
C LYS A 12 -24.48 -30.41 -22.01
N LYS A 13 -24.74 -31.60 -22.56
CA LYS A 13 -24.03 -32.84 -22.19
C LYS A 13 -22.59 -32.83 -22.73
N PHE A 14 -22.36 -32.16 -23.85
CA PHE A 14 -21.01 -31.96 -24.42
C PHE A 14 -20.17 -30.92 -23.65
N GLU A 15 -20.78 -29.88 -23.08
CA GLU A 15 -20.03 -28.89 -22.26
C GLU A 15 -19.56 -29.44 -20.91
N LEU A 16 -20.30 -30.39 -20.32
CA LEU A 16 -19.93 -31.03 -19.04
C LEU A 16 -18.77 -32.03 -19.17
N ILE A 17 -18.48 -32.54 -20.37
CA ILE A 17 -17.43 -33.55 -20.63
C ILE A 17 -16.04 -32.90 -20.78
N ASN A 18 -15.97 -31.59 -21.01
CA ASN A 18 -14.71 -30.84 -21.22
C ASN A 18 -14.31 -29.97 -20.03
N LEU A 19 -14.85 -30.23 -18.82
CA LEU A 19 -14.37 -29.54 -17.64
C LEU A 19 -12.95 -30.04 -17.31
N PRO A 20 -11.95 -29.14 -17.24
CA PRO A 20 -10.59 -29.55 -16.94
C PRO A 20 -10.56 -30.24 -15.59
N SER A 21 -9.76 -31.31 -15.51
CA SER A 21 -9.62 -32.09 -14.28
C SER A 21 -9.10 -31.19 -13.15
N PRO A 22 -9.36 -31.53 -11.87
CA PRO A 22 -8.82 -30.78 -10.74
C PRO A 22 -7.30 -30.54 -10.89
N ASP A 23 -6.55 -31.55 -11.31
CA ASP A 23 -5.10 -31.45 -11.52
C ASP A 23 -4.71 -30.49 -12.64
N GLU A 24 -5.45 -30.46 -13.75
CA GLU A 24 -5.26 -29.50 -14.83
C GLU A 24 -5.56 -28.07 -14.36
N LYS A 25 -6.61 -27.88 -13.55
CA LYS A 25 -6.90 -26.58 -12.91
C LYS A 25 -5.78 -26.17 -11.96
N MET A 26 -5.26 -27.09 -11.14
CA MET A 26 -4.15 -26.82 -10.23
C MET A 26 -2.87 -26.46 -10.99
N LYS A 27 -2.55 -27.19 -12.06
CA LYS A 27 -1.40 -26.91 -12.92
C LYS A 27 -1.52 -25.55 -13.59
N LYS A 28 -2.72 -25.19 -14.07
CA LYS A 28 -3.02 -23.88 -14.65
C LYS A 28 -2.87 -22.74 -13.63
N LEU A 29 -3.40 -22.89 -12.42
CA LEU A 29 -3.25 -21.90 -11.35
C LEU A 29 -1.78 -21.73 -10.94
N ARG A 30 -1.02 -22.82 -10.85
CA ARG A 30 0.43 -22.78 -10.62
C ARG A 30 1.19 -22.10 -11.76
N SER A 31 0.80 -22.34 -13.02
CA SER A 31 1.40 -21.65 -14.17
C SER A 31 1.09 -20.16 -14.22
N MET A 32 0.04 -19.71 -13.51
CA MET A 32 -0.25 -18.29 -13.29
C MET A 32 0.54 -17.71 -12.09
N GLY A 33 1.50 -18.46 -11.53
CA GLY A 33 2.29 -18.06 -10.37
C GLY A 33 1.57 -18.21 -9.03
N LEU A 34 0.33 -18.73 -8.99
CA LEU A 34 -0.42 -18.86 -7.75
C LEU A 34 0.04 -20.08 -6.95
N VAL A 35 0.26 -19.87 -5.65
CA VAL A 35 0.66 -20.94 -4.72
C VAL A 35 -0.49 -21.29 -3.77
N PRO A 36 -0.65 -22.56 -3.37
CA PRO A 36 -1.63 -22.95 -2.35
C PRO A 36 -1.41 -22.16 -1.05
N PHE A 37 -2.51 -21.78 -0.40
CA PHE A 37 -2.53 -21.17 0.92
C PHE A 37 -3.18 -22.12 1.90
N ASP A 38 -2.39 -22.59 2.86
CA ASP A 38 -2.90 -23.42 3.94
C ASP A 38 -3.61 -22.55 4.97
N LEU A 39 -4.92 -22.72 5.09
CA LEU A 39 -5.71 -22.05 6.12
C LEU A 39 -5.23 -22.51 7.51
N PRO A 40 -5.02 -21.57 8.46
CA PRO A 40 -4.71 -21.92 9.84
C PRO A 40 -5.82 -22.81 10.43
N GLU A 41 -5.46 -23.71 11.34
CA GLU A 41 -6.41 -24.66 11.96
C GLU A 41 -7.62 -23.95 12.58
N SER A 42 -7.42 -22.76 13.15
CA SER A 42 -8.49 -21.94 13.75
C SER A 42 -9.57 -21.50 12.76
N TYR A 43 -9.33 -21.58 11.46
CA TYR A 43 -10.31 -21.26 10.40
C TYR A 43 -10.97 -22.51 9.80
N ARG A 44 -10.52 -23.72 10.18
CA ARG A 44 -11.06 -25.00 9.70
C ARG A 44 -12.24 -25.42 10.59
N PHE A 45 -13.42 -24.84 10.34
CA PHE A 45 -14.65 -25.21 11.06
C PHE A 45 -15.48 -26.25 10.29
N ALA A 46 -15.66 -27.44 10.88
CA ALA A 46 -16.71 -28.38 10.47
C ALA A 46 -18.10 -27.82 10.90
N PRO A 47 -19.19 -28.00 10.13
CA PRO A 47 -19.37 -28.93 9.02
C PRO A 47 -19.20 -28.30 7.63
N ARG A 48 -18.73 -27.05 7.52
CA ARG A 48 -18.61 -26.38 6.21
C ARG A 48 -17.55 -27.01 5.31
N PHE A 49 -16.55 -27.67 5.88
CA PHE A 49 -15.43 -28.25 5.14
C PHE A 49 -15.02 -29.60 5.75
N PRO A 50 -15.66 -30.74 5.37
CA PRO A 50 -15.12 -32.07 5.68
C PRO A 50 -13.72 -32.23 5.06
N GLU A 51 -12.92 -33.16 5.58
CA GLU A 51 -11.46 -33.38 5.37
C GLU A 51 -10.95 -33.32 3.91
N TYR A 52 -11.83 -33.33 2.91
CA TYR A 52 -11.54 -33.28 1.47
C TYR A 52 -12.14 -32.08 0.71
N TYR A 53 -12.77 -31.14 1.40
CA TYR A 53 -13.37 -29.93 0.84
C TYR A 53 -12.76 -28.68 1.48
N GLY A 54 -11.44 -28.56 1.47
CA GLY A 54 -10.84 -27.23 1.60
C GLY A 54 -11.10 -26.48 0.31
N SER A 55 -11.66 -25.27 0.36
CA SER A 55 -11.46 -24.34 -0.74
C SER A 55 -9.95 -24.26 -0.97
N TYR A 56 -9.45 -24.70 -2.13
CA TYR A 56 -8.07 -24.45 -2.48
C TYR A 56 -7.90 -22.95 -2.62
N VAL A 57 -7.55 -22.28 -1.52
CA VAL A 57 -7.23 -20.86 -1.54
C VAL A 57 -5.85 -20.77 -2.16
N PHE A 58 -5.78 -20.05 -3.27
CA PHE A 58 -4.54 -19.78 -3.96
C PHE A 58 -4.15 -18.33 -3.67
N LYS A 59 -2.92 -18.10 -3.25
CA LYS A 59 -2.38 -16.75 -3.06
C LYS A 59 -1.44 -16.42 -4.22
N ASN A 60 -1.57 -15.21 -4.77
CA ASN A 60 -0.57 -14.68 -5.69
C ASN A 60 0.63 -14.18 -4.86
N PRO A 61 1.86 -14.73 -4.99
CA PRO A 61 3.11 -14.21 -4.37
C PRO A 61 3.35 -12.73 -4.65
N GLU A 62 2.82 -12.20 -5.74
CA GLU A 62 2.95 -10.80 -6.16
C GLU A 62 1.76 -9.92 -5.74
N SER A 63 0.87 -10.41 -4.85
CA SER A 63 -0.29 -9.63 -4.39
C SER A 63 0.09 -8.52 -3.41
N TYR A 64 -0.69 -7.43 -3.42
CA TYR A 64 -0.60 -6.33 -2.45
C TYR A 64 -0.67 -6.86 -1.01
N GLY A 65 0.16 -6.30 -0.13
CA GLY A 65 0.24 -6.70 1.28
C GLY A 65 1.16 -7.90 1.53
N LYS A 66 1.98 -8.31 0.56
CA LYS A 66 3.06 -9.29 0.77
C LYS A 66 4.40 -8.63 1.03
N ALA A 67 5.26 -9.31 1.77
CA ALA A 67 6.65 -8.93 1.93
C ALA A 67 7.54 -10.10 1.52
N TYR A 68 8.71 -9.78 0.95
CA TYR A 68 9.72 -10.74 0.54
C TYR A 68 11.11 -10.12 0.67
N LEU A 69 12.14 -10.96 0.69
CA LEU A 69 13.53 -10.51 0.55
C LEU A 69 13.92 -10.58 -0.92
N ALA A 70 14.46 -9.47 -1.45
CA ALA A 70 14.87 -9.40 -2.84
C ALA A 70 16.02 -10.38 -3.10
N LYS A 71 15.92 -11.12 -4.21
CA LYS A 71 16.93 -12.10 -4.65
C LYS A 71 17.84 -11.57 -5.74
N TRP A 72 17.37 -10.56 -6.47
CA TRP A 72 18.14 -9.84 -7.45
C TRP A 72 17.78 -8.37 -7.30
N VAL A 73 18.76 -7.50 -7.16
CA VAL A 73 18.55 -6.07 -6.97
C VAL A 73 19.32 -5.29 -8.01
N LYS A 74 18.61 -4.43 -8.74
CA LYS A 74 19.22 -3.37 -9.52
C LYS A 74 18.91 -2.01 -8.91
N SER A 75 19.96 -1.29 -8.55
CA SER A 75 19.85 0.04 -7.98
C SER A 75 19.67 1.08 -9.09
N ILE A 76 18.73 2.00 -8.92
CA ILE A 76 18.50 3.14 -9.82
C ILE A 76 18.57 4.44 -9.03
N LYS A 77 18.92 5.54 -9.70
CA LYS A 77 18.91 6.87 -9.08
C LYS A 77 17.47 7.37 -8.98
N PRO A 78 17.12 8.17 -7.96
CA PRO A 78 15.78 8.77 -7.88
C PRO A 78 15.41 9.62 -9.11
N SER A 79 16.40 10.22 -9.78
CA SER A 79 16.22 10.97 -11.02
C SER A 79 15.85 10.11 -12.23
N GLU A 80 16.18 8.81 -12.18
CA GLU A 80 15.84 7.85 -13.21
C GLU A 80 14.40 7.36 -13.03
N ASN A 81 13.81 7.39 -11.82
CA ASN A 81 12.40 7.06 -11.67
C ASN A 81 11.48 8.23 -12.10
N HIS A 82 10.86 8.11 -13.28
CA HIS A 82 9.88 9.08 -13.79
C HIS A 82 8.60 9.22 -12.92
N PHE A 83 8.29 8.27 -12.04
CA PHE A 83 7.19 8.42 -11.07
C PHE A 83 7.47 9.52 -10.03
N ASN A 84 8.73 9.95 -9.87
CA ASN A 84 9.10 11.08 -9.02
C ASN A 84 8.85 12.45 -9.70
N LYS A 85 8.57 12.48 -11.02
CA LYS A 85 8.27 13.74 -11.73
C LYS A 85 6.96 14.33 -11.24
N SER A 86 6.84 15.65 -11.28
CA SER A 86 5.63 16.35 -10.84
C SER A 86 4.62 16.60 -11.96
N VAL A 87 3.41 17.03 -11.59
CA VAL A 87 2.39 17.55 -12.54
C VAL A 87 2.92 18.75 -13.33
N PHE A 88 3.89 19.50 -12.79
CA PHE A 88 4.54 20.60 -13.52
C PHE A 88 5.44 20.12 -14.65
N GLU A 89 5.98 18.89 -14.55
CA GLU A 89 6.89 18.32 -15.55
C GLU A 89 6.16 17.50 -16.62
N LEU A 90 5.15 16.69 -16.24
CA LEU A 90 4.41 15.83 -17.18
C LEU A 90 2.99 16.36 -17.50
N GLY A 91 2.66 17.55 -17.03
CA GLY A 91 1.36 18.20 -17.24
C GLY A 91 0.20 17.52 -16.48
N LEU A 92 -1.02 17.96 -16.78
CA LEU A 92 -2.25 17.44 -16.14
C LEU A 92 -2.53 15.97 -16.45
N SER A 93 -1.92 15.43 -17.50
CA SER A 93 -1.97 14.02 -17.87
C SER A 93 -0.99 13.15 -17.10
N TRP A 94 -0.19 13.70 -16.17
CA TRP A 94 0.82 12.99 -15.37
C TRP A 94 0.45 11.54 -14.97
N PRO A 95 -0.72 11.24 -14.36
CA PRO A 95 -1.01 9.88 -13.91
C PRO A 95 -1.32 8.90 -15.06
N ARG A 96 -1.46 9.39 -16.30
CA ARG A 96 -1.74 8.62 -17.51
C ARG A 96 -0.82 9.01 -18.67
N SER A 97 0.32 9.63 -18.39
CA SER A 97 1.14 10.18 -19.46
C SER A 97 1.79 9.03 -20.26
N PRO A 98 1.82 9.11 -21.60
CA PRO A 98 2.47 8.09 -22.42
C PRO A 98 3.93 7.87 -22.03
N GLU A 99 4.63 8.94 -21.64
CA GLU A 99 6.03 8.91 -21.22
C GLU A 99 6.23 8.07 -19.96
N LEU A 100 5.31 8.17 -18.98
CA LEU A 100 5.40 7.44 -17.72
C LEU A 100 5.08 5.96 -17.92
N LEU A 101 4.11 5.65 -18.80
CA LEU A 101 3.81 4.27 -19.20
C LEU A 101 4.95 3.63 -20.00
N GLN A 102 5.56 4.37 -20.92
CA GLN A 102 6.69 3.88 -21.72
C GLN A 102 7.90 3.61 -20.81
N HIS A 103 8.22 4.55 -19.93
CA HIS A 103 9.29 4.41 -18.95
C HIS A 103 9.09 3.22 -18.00
N PHE A 104 7.85 3.01 -17.54
CA PHE A 104 7.48 1.84 -16.74
C PHE A 104 7.76 0.53 -17.49
N LYS A 105 7.38 0.45 -18.77
CA LYS A 105 7.65 -0.73 -19.61
C LYS A 105 9.15 -0.96 -19.82
N GLU A 106 9.92 0.10 -20.03
CA GLU A 106 11.38 0.02 -20.18
C GLU A 106 12.03 -0.53 -18.91
N HIS A 107 11.68 0.01 -17.74
CA HIS A 107 12.22 -0.49 -16.46
C HIS A 107 11.81 -1.93 -16.17
N LEU A 108 10.55 -2.31 -16.44
CA LEU A 108 10.11 -3.69 -16.30
C LEU A 108 10.88 -4.65 -17.23
N ALA A 109 11.26 -4.21 -18.43
CA ALA A 109 12.03 -5.03 -19.35
C ALA A 109 13.48 -5.29 -18.88
N GLU A 110 14.01 -4.46 -17.98
CA GLU A 110 15.33 -4.64 -17.37
C GLU A 110 15.32 -5.63 -16.19
N ILE A 111 14.15 -5.91 -15.62
CA ILE A 111 14.00 -6.84 -14.50
C ILE A 111 13.96 -8.27 -15.06
N PRO A 112 14.87 -9.16 -14.64
CA PRO A 112 14.79 -10.57 -15.03
C PRO A 112 13.51 -11.21 -14.49
N ASP A 113 12.95 -12.16 -15.25
CA ASP A 113 11.78 -12.94 -14.86
C ASP A 113 12.14 -14.01 -13.81
N ILE A 114 12.59 -13.56 -12.64
CA ILE A 114 12.91 -14.39 -11.48
C ILE A 114 12.16 -13.87 -10.25
N PRO A 115 11.60 -14.76 -9.41
CA PRO A 115 10.89 -14.34 -8.21
C PRO A 115 11.78 -13.53 -7.26
N GLY A 116 11.30 -12.35 -6.86
CA GLY A 116 12.04 -11.46 -5.98
C GLY A 116 13.10 -10.61 -6.68
N ALA A 117 13.10 -10.52 -8.01
CA ALA A 117 13.84 -9.48 -8.70
C ALA A 117 13.22 -8.10 -8.41
N THR A 118 14.04 -7.12 -8.07
CA THR A 118 13.56 -5.82 -7.59
C THR A 118 14.47 -4.69 -8.06
N LEU A 119 13.85 -3.61 -8.53
CA LEU A 119 14.52 -2.33 -8.70
C LEU A 119 14.44 -1.55 -7.40
N ILE A 120 15.56 -1.00 -6.95
CA ILE A 120 15.60 -0.19 -5.72
C ILE A 120 16.10 1.21 -6.06
N GLU A 121 15.37 2.24 -5.67
CA GLU A 121 15.89 3.59 -5.66
C GLU A 121 16.87 3.76 -4.50
N SER A 122 18.10 4.16 -4.81
CA SER A 122 19.10 4.47 -3.79
C SER A 122 19.82 5.78 -4.08
N THR A 123 20.23 6.44 -3.01
CA THR A 123 21.14 7.59 -3.04
C THR A 123 22.54 7.23 -2.57
N ASP A 124 22.75 6.02 -2.05
CA ASP A 124 24.06 5.54 -1.58
C ASP A 124 24.89 5.05 -2.76
N LEU A 125 26.09 5.64 -2.94
CA LEU A 125 27.04 5.24 -3.98
C LEU A 125 27.47 3.78 -3.87
N LYS A 126 27.46 3.20 -2.66
CA LYS A 126 27.81 1.79 -2.44
C LYS A 126 26.83 0.85 -3.13
N ASP A 127 25.55 1.22 -3.18
CA ASP A 127 24.50 0.40 -3.80
C ASP A 127 24.62 0.34 -5.33
N PHE A 128 25.36 1.28 -5.93
CA PHE A 128 25.65 1.29 -7.36
C PHE A 128 26.94 0.55 -7.72
N ALA A 129 27.84 0.31 -6.76
CA ALA A 129 29.12 -0.34 -7.01
C ALA A 129 28.99 -1.83 -7.37
N ILE A 130 27.90 -2.47 -6.95
CA ILE A 130 27.68 -3.93 -7.09
C ILE A 130 26.38 -4.18 -7.89
N ASN A 131 26.08 -3.35 -8.88
CA ASN A 131 24.79 -3.30 -9.57
C ASN A 131 24.81 -3.96 -10.96
N PRO A 132 23.95 -4.95 -11.27
CA PRO A 132 22.99 -5.62 -10.39
C PRO A 132 23.64 -6.64 -9.44
N HIS A 133 23.00 -6.89 -8.30
CA HIS A 133 23.45 -7.86 -7.29
C HIS A 133 22.47 -9.03 -7.15
N GLU A 134 23.00 -10.25 -7.05
CA GLU A 134 22.24 -11.47 -6.77
C GLU A 134 22.49 -11.94 -5.33
N TYR A 135 21.41 -12.13 -4.58
CA TYR A 135 21.41 -12.64 -3.22
C TYR A 135 21.12 -14.14 -3.26
N GLN A 136 22.06 -14.96 -2.77
CA GLN A 136 21.99 -16.43 -2.84
C GLN A 136 21.48 -17.09 -1.55
N SER A 137 21.32 -16.33 -0.47
CA SER A 137 21.08 -16.92 0.84
C SER A 137 19.65 -17.42 1.05
N ASN A 138 19.54 -18.41 1.93
CA ASN A 138 18.29 -18.86 2.54
C ASN A 138 17.79 -17.85 3.60
N SER A 139 17.91 -16.56 3.33
CA SER A 139 17.31 -15.53 4.19
C SER A 139 15.79 -15.65 4.11
N ASP A 140 15.12 -15.38 5.22
CA ASP A 140 13.68 -15.57 5.34
C ASP A 140 12.99 -14.34 5.92
N VAL A 141 11.72 -14.18 5.56
CA VAL A 141 10.85 -13.17 6.12
C VAL A 141 9.51 -13.79 6.52
N ASP A 142 9.19 -13.64 7.80
CA ASP A 142 7.91 -14.01 8.36
C ASP A 142 7.05 -12.76 8.60
N ILE A 143 5.81 -12.81 8.12
CA ILE A 143 4.85 -11.73 8.26
C ILE A 143 4.11 -11.95 9.58
N VAL A 144 4.56 -11.25 10.61
CA VAL A 144 3.95 -11.35 11.96
C VAL A 144 2.55 -10.77 11.95
N LYS A 145 2.38 -9.56 11.39
CA LYS A 145 1.09 -8.88 11.40
C LYS A 145 1.02 -7.74 10.40
N ILE A 146 -0.10 -7.62 9.69
CA ILE A 146 -0.41 -6.45 8.86
C ILE A 146 -1.81 -5.96 9.25
N ILE A 147 -1.90 -4.69 9.66
CA ILE A 147 -3.16 -4.01 10.00
C ILE A 147 -3.12 -2.62 9.38
N ALA A 148 -3.70 -2.46 8.19
CA ALA A 148 -3.92 -1.16 7.52
C ALA A 148 -2.70 -0.20 7.56
N SER A 149 -2.59 0.61 8.62
CA SER A 149 -1.48 1.55 8.86
C SER A 149 -0.24 0.95 9.54
N LYS A 150 -0.22 -0.35 9.86
CA LYS A 150 0.89 -1.00 10.57
C LYS A 150 1.26 -2.31 9.89
N ALA A 151 2.56 -2.58 9.77
CA ALA A 151 3.07 -3.85 9.27
C ALA A 151 4.28 -4.29 10.10
N VAL A 152 4.36 -5.58 10.41
CA VAL A 152 5.34 -6.15 11.31
C VAL A 152 5.90 -7.42 10.70
N PHE A 153 7.22 -7.50 10.63
CA PHE A 153 7.96 -8.57 9.99
C PHE A 153 9.09 -9.06 10.90
N ASN A 154 9.31 -10.38 10.92
CA ASN A 154 10.53 -10.98 11.41
C ASN A 154 11.39 -11.30 10.19
N VAL A 155 12.58 -10.73 10.11
CA VAL A 155 13.50 -10.94 9.00
C VAL A 155 14.77 -11.59 9.52
N ASP A 156 15.23 -12.64 8.86
CA ASP A 156 16.51 -13.27 9.15
C ASP A 156 17.45 -13.13 7.94
N CYS A 157 18.30 -12.11 8.00
CA CYS A 157 19.22 -11.71 6.95
C CYS A 157 20.57 -12.42 7.11
N LYS A 158 20.92 -13.32 6.19
CA LYS A 158 22.14 -14.14 6.27
C LYS A 158 23.35 -13.54 5.55
N GLU A 159 23.10 -12.68 4.56
CA GLU A 159 24.12 -11.97 3.78
C GLU A 159 24.62 -10.71 4.48
N GLU A 160 25.62 -10.04 3.91
CA GLU A 160 26.15 -8.78 4.48
C GLU A 160 25.04 -7.74 4.67
N HIS A 161 24.14 -7.64 3.68
CA HIS A 161 22.89 -6.91 3.76
C HIS A 161 21.83 -7.63 2.94
N CYS A 162 20.57 -7.23 3.08
CA CYS A 162 19.45 -7.69 2.27
C CYS A 162 18.41 -6.58 2.12
N TRP A 163 17.55 -6.71 1.12
CA TRP A 163 16.45 -5.79 0.88
C TRP A 163 15.13 -6.44 1.21
N LEU A 164 14.48 -5.96 2.26
CA LEU A 164 13.08 -6.26 2.54
C LEU A 164 12.21 -5.42 1.62
N VAL A 165 11.43 -6.07 0.78
CA VAL A 165 10.43 -5.43 -0.08
C VAL A 165 9.06 -5.74 0.48
N TYR A 166 8.31 -4.69 0.78
CA TYR A 166 6.90 -4.76 1.16
C TYR A 166 6.06 -4.19 0.03
N ASN A 167 5.23 -5.04 -0.58
CA ASN A 167 4.33 -4.74 -1.69
C ASN A 167 3.12 -3.90 -1.22
N SER A 168 3.43 -2.73 -0.70
CA SER A 168 2.54 -1.66 -0.29
C SER A 168 3.14 -0.35 -0.80
N ALA A 169 2.29 0.60 -1.18
CA ALA A 169 2.74 1.83 -1.78
C ALA A 169 3.65 2.64 -0.82
N ALA A 170 4.79 3.10 -1.31
CA ALA A 170 5.75 3.94 -0.59
C ALA A 170 5.27 5.40 -0.48
N LEU A 171 4.15 5.57 0.22
CA LEU A 171 3.57 6.88 0.48
C LEU A 171 4.37 7.66 1.52
N LYS A 172 4.41 8.98 1.37
CA LYS A 172 4.94 9.88 2.41
C LYS A 172 4.13 9.69 3.70
N GLY A 173 4.83 9.46 4.81
CA GLY A 173 4.23 9.17 6.11
C GLY A 173 4.52 7.77 6.64
N TRP A 174 4.97 6.83 5.79
CA TRP A 174 5.51 5.56 6.26
C TRP A 174 6.82 5.78 7.02
N GLN A 175 6.97 5.03 8.11
CA GLN A 175 8.17 5.01 8.95
C GLN A 175 8.49 3.54 9.26
N ALA A 176 9.76 3.15 9.15
CA ALA A 176 10.23 1.79 9.41
C ALA A 176 11.28 1.80 10.52
N TYR A 177 11.28 0.75 11.33
CA TYR A 177 12.12 0.61 12.51
C TYR A 177 12.62 -0.83 12.66
N SER A 178 13.83 -1.00 13.17
CA SER A 178 14.33 -2.26 13.72
C SER A 178 14.79 -2.01 15.16
N GLY A 179 14.03 -2.54 16.13
CA GLY A 179 14.22 -2.18 17.53
C GLY A 179 14.07 -0.67 17.77
N SER A 180 15.09 -0.02 18.31
CA SER A 180 15.12 1.44 18.53
C SER A 180 15.65 2.24 17.34
N GLN A 181 16.17 1.57 16.30
CA GLN A 181 16.78 2.24 15.15
C GLN A 181 15.73 2.50 14.07
N ARG A 182 15.65 3.75 13.60
CA ARG A 182 14.86 4.09 12.43
C ARG A 182 15.60 3.64 11.16
N LEU A 183 14.88 2.95 10.28
CA LEU A 183 15.37 2.50 8.99
C LEU A 183 14.96 3.48 7.89
N SER A 184 15.80 3.59 6.86
CA SER A 184 15.45 4.35 5.67
C SER A 184 14.51 3.53 4.79
N ILE A 185 13.40 4.15 4.36
CA ILE A 185 12.51 3.59 3.36
C ILE A 185 12.96 4.11 2.00
N GLN A 186 13.19 3.18 1.09
CA GLN A 186 13.46 3.42 -0.31
C GLN A 186 12.27 2.99 -1.16
N ASN A 187 12.17 3.51 -2.38
CA ASN A 187 11.20 3.04 -3.35
C ASN A 187 11.71 1.76 -4.01
N ALA A 188 10.96 0.68 -3.88
CA ALA A 188 11.15 -0.57 -4.60
C ALA A 188 10.19 -0.63 -5.80
N ASN A 189 10.63 -1.17 -6.93
CA ASN A 189 9.83 -1.36 -8.15
C ASN A 189 8.96 -0.14 -8.50
N LEU A 190 9.58 1.05 -8.45
CA LEU A 190 9.01 2.34 -8.84
C LEU A 190 7.89 2.90 -7.94
N GLY A 191 7.53 2.23 -6.84
CA GLY A 191 6.49 2.76 -5.94
C GLY A 191 6.11 1.93 -4.72
N PHE A 192 6.78 0.79 -4.47
CA PHE A 192 6.59 -0.02 -3.27
C PHE A 192 7.65 0.28 -2.21
N ILE A 193 7.43 -0.21 -1.00
CA ILE A 193 8.33 0.01 0.12
C ILE A 193 9.51 -0.96 0.03
N GLY A 194 10.73 -0.44 0.00
CA GLY A 194 11.98 -1.18 0.16
C GLY A 194 12.74 -0.71 1.39
N VAL A 195 13.31 -1.64 2.16
CA VAL A 195 14.10 -1.35 3.35
C VAL A 195 15.37 -2.17 3.33
N LYS A 196 16.52 -1.51 3.43
CA LYS A 196 17.82 -2.16 3.57
C LYS A 196 18.02 -2.61 5.01
N LEU A 197 18.43 -3.86 5.17
CA LEU A 197 18.75 -4.47 6.46
C LEU A 197 20.17 -5.00 6.40
N GLU A 198 20.91 -4.84 7.48
CA GLU A 198 22.23 -5.45 7.64
C GLU A 198 22.09 -6.94 7.98
N ARG A 199 23.22 -7.64 8.04
CA ARG A 199 23.26 -9.04 8.47
C ARG A 199 22.69 -9.21 9.89
N GLY A 200 21.80 -10.19 10.06
CA GLY A 200 21.28 -10.58 11.36
C GLY A 200 19.76 -10.80 11.37
N THR A 201 19.23 -11.03 12.57
CA THR A 201 17.78 -11.16 12.79
C THR A 201 17.20 -9.80 13.18
N HIS A 202 16.20 -9.35 12.44
CA HIS A 202 15.57 -8.05 12.60
C HIS A 202 14.07 -8.21 12.86
N PHE A 203 13.58 -7.55 13.91
CA PHE A 203 12.17 -7.30 14.09
C PHE A 203 11.84 -5.95 13.44
N VAL A 204 11.24 -5.98 12.23
CA VAL A 204 10.93 -4.78 11.45
C VAL A 204 9.50 -4.35 11.73
N TRP A 205 9.35 -3.14 12.26
CA TRP A 205 8.08 -2.49 12.52
C TRP A 205 7.89 -1.32 11.57
N MET A 206 6.77 -1.28 10.85
CA MET A 206 6.39 -0.19 9.97
C MET A 206 5.07 0.43 10.41
N GLU A 207 5.00 1.76 10.37
CA GLU A 207 3.81 2.53 10.73
C GLU A 207 3.58 3.68 9.75
N PHE A 208 2.35 3.82 9.30
CA PHE A 208 1.89 4.91 8.46
C PHE A 208 1.30 6.01 9.34
N SER A 209 2.04 7.10 9.47
CA SER A 209 1.66 8.30 10.22
C SER A 209 1.89 9.55 9.36
N PRO A 210 0.99 9.86 8.40
CA PRO A 210 1.06 11.06 7.58
C PRO A 210 0.88 12.31 8.45
N VAL A 211 1.57 13.40 8.09
CA VAL A 211 1.54 14.67 8.85
C VAL A 211 0.39 15.57 8.36
N GLU A 212 -0.08 15.35 7.14
CA GLU A 212 -1.10 16.14 6.46
C GLU A 212 -2.42 16.22 7.24
N PRO A 213 -2.96 15.12 7.81
CA PRO A 213 -4.17 15.20 8.63
C PRO A 213 -3.98 16.04 9.90
N VAL A 214 -2.78 16.02 10.49
CA VAL A 214 -2.45 16.81 11.70
C VAL A 214 -2.47 18.30 11.36
N ILE A 215 -1.86 18.69 10.24
CA ILE A 215 -1.89 20.08 9.76
C ILE A 215 -3.33 20.51 9.46
N GLY A 216 -4.11 19.68 8.77
CA GLY A 216 -5.50 19.96 8.46
C GLY A 216 -6.36 20.17 9.70
N LEU A 217 -6.14 19.36 10.75
CA LEU A 217 -6.81 19.51 12.03
C LEU A 217 -6.45 20.84 12.71
N ILE A 218 -5.16 21.20 12.75
CA ILE A 218 -4.69 22.46 13.36
C ILE A 218 -5.32 23.67 12.66
N VAL A 219 -5.31 23.70 11.32
CA VAL A 219 -5.91 24.78 10.53
C VAL A 219 -7.41 24.88 10.78
N THR A 220 -8.10 23.74 10.84
CA THR A 220 -9.55 23.69 11.10
C THR A 220 -9.88 24.23 12.49
N CYS A 221 -9.17 23.77 13.53
CA CYS A 221 -9.35 24.27 14.89
C CYS A 221 -9.05 25.77 14.99
N GLY A 222 -7.97 26.24 14.37
CA GLY A 222 -7.63 27.66 14.32
C GLY A 222 -8.73 28.51 13.65
N GLY A 223 -9.28 28.03 12.54
CA GLY A 223 -10.40 28.67 11.85
C GLY A 223 -11.64 28.80 12.74
N TRP A 224 -12.01 27.75 13.48
CA TRP A 224 -13.14 27.78 14.41
C TRP A 224 -12.93 28.72 15.59
N ILE A 225 -11.72 28.78 16.15
CA ILE A 225 -11.38 29.71 17.23
C ILE A 225 -11.53 31.16 16.74
N LEU A 226 -11.03 31.48 15.55
CA LEU A 226 -11.17 32.81 14.95
C LEU A 226 -12.64 33.16 14.68
N ALA A 227 -13.41 32.24 14.09
CA ALA A 227 -14.84 32.45 13.82
C ALA A 227 -15.62 32.71 15.12
N LEU A 228 -15.37 31.92 16.16
CA LEU A 228 -15.98 32.11 17.48
C LEU A 228 -15.60 33.47 18.09
N GLY A 229 -14.32 33.84 18.04
CA GLY A 229 -13.84 35.13 18.54
C GLY A 229 -14.50 36.33 17.84
N LEU A 230 -14.64 36.28 16.52
CA LEU A 230 -15.33 37.31 15.75
C LEU A 230 -16.83 37.37 16.08
N CYS A 231 -17.48 36.21 16.24
CA CYS A 231 -18.89 36.13 16.61
C CYS A 231 -19.14 36.74 18.00
N LEU A 232 -18.32 36.38 18.99
CA LEU A 232 -18.41 36.94 20.35
C LEU A 232 -18.19 38.46 20.37
N ARG A 233 -17.23 38.97 19.57
CA ARG A 233 -17.00 40.41 19.41
C ARG A 233 -18.19 41.12 18.74
N HIS A 234 -18.86 40.47 17.80
CA HIS A 234 -20.05 41.04 17.17
C HIS A 234 -21.24 41.09 18.15
N LEU A 235 -21.46 40.00 18.89
CA LEU A 235 -22.51 39.92 19.91
C LEU A 235 -22.31 40.95 21.03
N SER A 236 -21.08 41.14 21.52
CA SER A 236 -20.79 42.15 22.54
C SER A 236 -21.06 43.57 22.05
N ARG A 237 -20.76 43.89 20.78
CA ARG A 237 -21.12 45.17 20.15
C ARG A 237 -22.63 45.37 20.04
N LEU A 238 -23.37 44.33 19.64
CA LEU A 238 -24.83 44.38 19.59
C LEU A 238 -25.46 44.60 20.97
N ALA A 239 -24.96 43.88 22.00
CA ALA A 239 -25.42 44.05 23.37
C ALA A 239 -25.16 45.47 23.90
N PHE A 240 -23.97 46.02 23.64
CA PHE A 240 -23.64 47.40 23.99
C PHE A 240 -24.55 48.41 23.29
N TYR A 241 -24.78 48.23 21.99
CA TYR A 241 -25.66 49.11 21.20
C TYR A 241 -27.11 49.08 21.71
N HIS A 242 -27.63 47.89 22.06
CA HIS A 242 -28.97 47.75 22.63
C HIS A 242 -29.09 48.44 24.00
N ASN A 243 -28.12 48.24 24.90
CA ASN A 243 -28.11 48.91 26.21
C ASN A 243 -28.05 50.43 26.06
N SER A 244 -27.20 50.96 25.19
CA SER A 244 -27.10 52.41 24.94
C SER A 244 -28.43 53.02 24.45
N LYS A 245 -29.13 52.37 23.51
CA LYS A 245 -30.45 52.83 23.06
C LYS A 245 -31.51 52.78 24.17
N THR A 246 -31.44 51.79 25.04
CA THR A 246 -32.41 51.62 26.13
C THR A 246 -32.25 52.72 27.18
N VAL A 247 -31.01 53.05 27.55
CA VAL A 247 -30.69 54.17 28.47
C VAL A 247 -31.19 55.50 27.92
N HIS A 248 -30.90 55.83 26.66
CA HIS A 248 -31.37 57.08 26.05
C HIS A 248 -32.89 57.19 25.87
N LYS A 249 -33.62 56.06 25.87
CA LYS A 249 -35.09 56.07 25.83
C LYS A 249 -35.69 56.34 27.22
N ILE A 250 -35.06 55.81 28.28
CA ILE A 250 -35.48 56.04 29.67
C ILE A 250 -35.25 57.51 30.08
N GLU A 251 -34.07 58.08 29.77
CA GLU A 251 -33.75 59.49 30.09
C GLU A 251 -34.76 60.48 29.48
N ARG A 252 -35.23 60.21 28.25
CA ARG A 252 -36.24 61.03 27.56
C ARG A 252 -37.63 60.93 28.15
N LEU A 253 -37.97 59.85 28.86
CA LEU A 253 -39.26 59.67 29.52
C LEU A 253 -39.28 60.28 30.93
N THR A 254 -38.12 60.45 31.57
CA THR A 254 -37.98 61.06 32.89
C THR A 254 -37.80 62.58 32.87
N THR A 255 -37.60 63.19 31.70
CA THR A 255 -37.38 64.64 31.53
C THR A 255 -38.61 65.41 31.00
N THR A 256 -39.75 64.74 30.87
CA THR A 256 -41.07 65.31 30.56
C THR A 256 -41.99 65.17 31.75
#